data_AF-A0A0C1C302-F1
#
_entry.id   AF-A0A0C1C302-F1
#
_cell.length_a   1.000
_cell.length_b   1.000
_cell.length_c   1.000
_cell.angle_alpha   90.00
_cell.angle_beta   90.00
_cell.angle_gamma   90.00
#
_symmetry.space_group_name_H-M   'P 1'
#
loop_
_entity.id
_entity.type
_entity.pdbx_description
1 polymer ?
#
loop_
_entity_poly.entity_id
_entity_poly.type
_entity_poly.pdbx_seq_one_letter_code
_entity_poly.pdbx_strand_id
1 'polypeptide(L)'
;MEHVSYELGIEYLKIIQERYPDLLLNWDKFSTNDLIGSPIVCYYPELGNVSPSTLRYVKILGEIRSLFGDLSNKKIIEIGGGYGGQCKIISDQFAFNEYVIVDLPEPLQLTKKYLSNLGVNHVRLVPPTEIQEEECDLFISNYAFSECQRSMQAEYLEKYILKSSAGYMIHNNYREIMEPKSFSIMEIYTQLKMKGYKVRFYPEEPCTANRNILITWTK
;
A
#
# COMPACT_ATOMS: atom_id res chain seq x y z
N MET A 1 8.92 -4.70 -11.82
CA MET A 1 7.58 -5.30 -11.70
C MET A 1 7.59 -6.09 -10.40
N GLU A 2 6.59 -5.92 -9.54
CA GLU A 2 6.57 -6.59 -8.23
C GLU A 2 6.44 -8.10 -8.43
N HIS A 3 7.46 -8.86 -8.07
CA HIS A 3 7.48 -10.31 -8.22
C HIS A 3 7.20 -10.94 -6.86
N VAL A 4 5.94 -11.34 -6.65
CA VAL A 4 5.54 -12.18 -5.52
C VAL A 4 5.58 -13.64 -6.00
N SER A 5 6.26 -14.51 -5.25
CA SER A 5 6.38 -15.93 -5.62
C SER A 5 5.08 -16.70 -5.35
N TYR A 6 4.98 -17.91 -5.92
CA TYR A 6 3.86 -18.80 -5.67
C TYR A 6 3.72 -19.13 -4.18
N GLU A 7 4.84 -19.42 -3.51
CA GLU A 7 4.92 -19.76 -2.08
C GLU A 7 4.41 -18.63 -1.21
N LEU A 8 4.87 -17.39 -1.47
CA LEU A 8 4.33 -16.21 -0.78
C LEU A 8 2.84 -16.05 -1.04
N GLY A 9 2.36 -16.32 -2.24
CA GLY A 9 0.93 -16.32 -2.55
C GLY A 9 0.14 -17.34 -1.74
N ILE A 10 0.67 -18.55 -1.49
CA ILE A 10 0.03 -19.53 -0.60
C ILE A 10 -0.10 -18.94 0.82
N GLU A 11 0.96 -18.31 1.32
CA GLU A 11 0.94 -17.69 2.66
C GLU A 11 -0.07 -16.55 2.75
N TYR A 12 -0.14 -15.67 1.74
CA TYR A 12 -1.16 -14.63 1.66
C TYR A 12 -2.57 -15.22 1.65
N LEU A 13 -2.83 -16.23 0.82
CA LEU A 13 -4.13 -16.88 0.73
C LEU A 13 -4.55 -17.50 2.06
N LYS A 14 -3.63 -18.20 2.73
CA LYS A 14 -3.87 -18.77 4.06
C LYS A 14 -4.26 -17.69 5.08
N ILE A 15 -3.54 -16.57 5.12
CA ILE A 15 -3.86 -15.46 6.02
C ILE A 15 -5.24 -14.87 5.71
N ILE A 16 -5.58 -14.70 4.42
CA ILE A 16 -6.89 -14.21 4.01
C ILE A 16 -7.98 -15.18 4.48
N GLN A 17 -7.83 -16.49 4.26
CA GLN A 17 -8.80 -17.50 4.67
C GLN A 17 -8.99 -17.55 6.19
N GLU A 18 -7.91 -17.40 6.96
CA GLU A 18 -7.96 -17.50 8.43
C GLU A 18 -8.50 -16.22 9.08
N ARG A 19 -8.15 -15.04 8.56
CA ARG A 19 -8.40 -13.75 9.25
C ARG A 19 -9.41 -12.86 8.55
N TYR A 20 -9.53 -12.97 7.23
CA TYR A 20 -10.39 -12.12 6.41
C TYR A 20 -11.22 -12.93 5.38
N PRO A 21 -11.84 -14.07 5.77
CA PRO A 21 -12.47 -14.99 4.82
C PRO A 21 -13.60 -14.33 4.02
N ASP A 22 -14.24 -13.32 4.59
CA ASP A 22 -15.31 -12.56 3.93
C ASP A 22 -14.81 -11.76 2.71
N LEU A 23 -13.52 -11.42 2.62
CA LEU A 23 -12.96 -10.80 1.42
C LEU A 23 -13.02 -11.73 0.20
N LEU A 24 -13.00 -13.05 0.40
CA LEU A 24 -13.10 -14.01 -0.71
C LEU A 24 -14.49 -13.98 -1.38
N LEU A 25 -15.50 -13.41 -0.73
CA LEU A 25 -16.83 -13.19 -1.34
C LEU A 25 -16.78 -12.17 -2.49
N ASN A 26 -15.77 -11.31 -2.53
CA ASN A 26 -15.56 -10.30 -3.58
C ASN A 26 -14.53 -10.73 -4.63
N TRP A 27 -14.18 -12.02 -4.69
CA TRP A 27 -13.11 -12.51 -5.54
C TRP A 27 -13.29 -12.23 -7.03
N ASP A 28 -14.52 -12.33 -7.54
CA ASP A 28 -14.82 -12.01 -8.94
C ASP A 28 -14.43 -10.58 -9.31
N LYS A 29 -14.51 -9.65 -8.35
CA LYS A 29 -14.02 -8.29 -8.54
C LYS A 29 -12.51 -8.24 -8.41
N PHE A 30 -11.94 -8.79 -7.33
CA PHE A 30 -10.51 -8.72 -7.06
C PHE A 30 -9.66 -9.34 -8.19
N SER A 31 -10.06 -10.48 -8.73
CA SER A 31 -9.39 -11.17 -9.83
C SER A 31 -9.32 -10.37 -11.14
N THR A 32 -10.19 -9.36 -11.33
CA THR A 32 -10.06 -8.43 -12.47
C THR A 32 -8.76 -7.63 -12.45
N ASN A 33 -8.07 -7.58 -11.30
CA ASN A 33 -6.74 -6.97 -11.17
C ASN A 33 -5.74 -7.62 -12.16
N ASP A 34 -5.97 -8.87 -12.53
CA ASP A 34 -5.05 -9.67 -13.33
C ASP A 34 -5.32 -9.59 -14.85
N LEU A 35 -6.32 -8.82 -15.29
CA LEU A 35 -6.76 -8.80 -16.70
C LEU A 35 -5.87 -7.94 -17.61
N ILE A 36 -5.06 -7.04 -17.06
CA ILE A 36 -4.32 -6.03 -17.82
C ILE A 36 -2.83 -6.14 -17.50
N GLY A 37 -1.99 -6.07 -18.55
CA GLY A 37 -0.53 -6.01 -18.39
C GLY A 37 0.16 -7.38 -18.33
N SER A 38 -0.55 -8.46 -18.63
CA SER A 38 -0.02 -9.84 -18.68
C SER A 38 0.71 -10.25 -17.39
N PRO A 39 0.04 -10.21 -16.22
CA PRO A 39 0.67 -10.57 -14.97
C PRO A 39 1.07 -12.04 -14.96
N ILE A 40 2.09 -12.35 -14.15
CA ILE A 40 2.40 -13.74 -13.80
C ILE A 40 1.29 -14.23 -12.87
N VAL A 41 0.63 -15.32 -13.28
CA VAL A 41 -0.43 -15.99 -12.52
C VAL A 41 0.00 -17.40 -12.14
N CYS A 42 -0.48 -17.87 -11.00
CA CYS A 42 -0.29 -19.23 -10.51
C CYS A 42 -1.65 -19.85 -10.21
N TYR A 43 -1.74 -21.18 -10.28
CA TYR A 43 -2.97 -21.90 -9.95
C TYR A 43 -3.08 -22.11 -8.44
N TYR A 44 -4.15 -21.56 -7.85
CA TYR A 44 -4.56 -21.80 -6.46
C TYR A 44 -5.86 -22.63 -6.49
N PRO A 45 -5.94 -23.81 -5.85
CA PRO A 45 -7.08 -24.72 -5.97
C PRO A 45 -8.45 -24.07 -5.70
N GLU A 46 -8.52 -23.11 -4.78
CA GLU A 46 -9.75 -22.44 -4.36
C GLU A 46 -10.14 -21.26 -5.28
N LEU A 47 -9.20 -20.73 -6.06
CA LEU A 47 -9.33 -19.44 -6.74
C LEU A 47 -9.02 -19.48 -8.25
N GLY A 48 -8.48 -20.59 -8.75
CA GLY A 48 -8.02 -20.72 -10.13
C GLY A 48 -6.69 -20.00 -10.38
N ASN A 49 -6.50 -19.48 -11.60
CA ASN A 49 -5.26 -18.80 -12.00
C ASN A 49 -5.27 -17.34 -11.59
N VAL A 50 -4.45 -16.98 -10.60
CA VAL A 50 -4.40 -15.63 -10.01
C VAL A 50 -2.96 -15.18 -9.79
N SER A 51 -2.72 -13.87 -9.87
CA SER A 51 -1.43 -13.31 -9.53
C SER A 51 -1.20 -13.35 -8.01
N PRO A 52 -0.05 -13.86 -7.54
CA PRO A 52 0.31 -13.79 -6.13
C PRO A 52 0.34 -12.34 -5.59
N SER A 53 0.59 -11.36 -6.46
CA SER A 53 0.51 -9.92 -6.13
C SER A 53 -0.90 -9.46 -5.77
N THR A 54 -1.93 -10.03 -6.41
CA THR A 54 -3.34 -9.76 -6.09
C THR A 54 -3.69 -10.27 -4.69
N LEU A 55 -3.23 -11.47 -4.34
CA LEU A 55 -3.39 -12.01 -2.98
C LEU A 55 -2.73 -11.11 -1.93
N ARG A 56 -1.53 -10.57 -2.19
CA ARG A 56 -0.89 -9.60 -1.29
C ARG A 56 -1.76 -8.36 -1.07
N TYR A 57 -2.30 -7.75 -2.12
CA TYR A 57 -3.13 -6.54 -1.97
C TYR A 57 -4.45 -6.82 -1.24
N VAL A 58 -5.08 -7.99 -1.46
CA VAL A 58 -6.28 -8.40 -0.73
C VAL A 58 -5.96 -8.61 0.75
N LYS A 59 -4.82 -9.22 1.06
CA LYS A 59 -4.35 -9.36 2.45
C LYS A 59 -4.12 -8.00 3.11
N ILE A 60 -3.45 -7.07 2.41
CA ILE A 60 -3.19 -5.71 2.92
C ILE A 60 -4.52 -4.94 3.12
N LEU A 61 -5.48 -5.07 2.19
CA LEU A 61 -6.84 -4.54 2.38
C LEU A 61 -7.48 -5.07 3.67
N GLY A 62 -7.34 -6.37 3.95
CA GLY A 62 -7.84 -6.99 5.18
C GLY A 62 -7.25 -6.35 6.44
N GLU A 63 -5.94 -6.14 6.47
CA GLU A 63 -5.28 -5.47 7.60
C GLU A 63 -5.68 -4.01 7.74
N ILE A 64 -5.69 -3.25 6.65
CA ILE A 64 -6.11 -1.85 6.65
C ILE A 64 -7.55 -1.75 7.19
N ARG A 65 -8.46 -2.61 6.72
CA ARG A 65 -9.84 -2.66 7.20
C ARG A 65 -9.93 -3.01 8.68
N SER A 66 -9.14 -3.97 9.17
CA SER A 66 -9.13 -4.34 10.58
C SER A 66 -8.52 -3.27 11.50
N LEU A 67 -7.56 -2.48 10.99
CA LEU A 67 -6.88 -1.44 11.76
C LEU A 67 -7.63 -0.11 11.76
N PHE A 68 -8.24 0.27 10.64
CA PHE A 68 -8.79 1.61 10.41
C PHE A 68 -10.29 1.64 10.07
N GLY A 69 -10.90 0.48 9.82
CA GLY A 69 -12.33 0.37 9.54
C GLY A 69 -12.71 0.63 8.08
N ASP A 70 -13.93 1.16 7.88
CA ASP A 70 -14.49 1.50 6.58
C ASP A 70 -13.74 2.67 5.93
N LEU A 71 -13.38 2.52 4.66
CA LEU A 71 -12.68 3.55 3.88
C LEU A 71 -13.63 4.33 2.95
N SER A 72 -14.94 4.10 3.04
CA SER A 72 -15.92 4.86 2.26
C SER A 72 -15.88 6.35 2.63
N ASN A 73 -15.95 7.21 1.62
CA ASN A 73 -15.84 8.67 1.73
C ASN A 73 -14.50 9.18 2.33
N LYS A 74 -13.48 8.32 2.44
CA LYS A 74 -12.16 8.71 2.95
C LYS A 74 -11.29 9.29 1.86
N LYS A 75 -10.38 10.18 2.27
CA LYS A 75 -9.26 10.63 1.44
C LYS A 75 -8.01 9.82 1.78
N ILE A 76 -7.46 9.16 0.78
CA ILE A 76 -6.30 8.26 0.94
C ILE A 76 -5.14 8.82 0.13
N ILE A 77 -3.94 8.83 0.70
CA ILE A 77 -2.72 9.18 -0.03
C ILE A 77 -1.79 7.96 0.02
N GLU A 78 -1.40 7.45 -1.14
CA GLU A 78 -0.46 6.34 -1.30
C GLU A 78 0.83 6.80 -1.99
N ILE A 79 1.98 6.52 -1.37
CA ILE A 79 3.29 6.70 -1.99
C ILE A 79 3.74 5.36 -2.59
N GLY A 80 4.16 5.39 -3.85
CA GLY A 80 4.65 4.22 -4.59
C GLY A 80 3.55 3.23 -4.95
N GLY A 81 2.44 3.72 -5.49
CA GLY A 81 1.31 2.87 -5.89
C GLY A 81 1.59 1.95 -7.07
N GLY A 82 2.74 2.08 -7.75
CA GLY A 82 3.18 1.19 -8.81
C GLY A 82 2.30 1.29 -10.04
N TYR A 83 1.53 0.23 -10.32
CA TYR A 83 0.51 0.23 -11.38
C TYR A 83 -0.91 0.52 -10.86
N GLY A 84 -1.07 0.74 -9.56
CA GLY A 84 -2.35 1.02 -8.91
C GLY A 84 -3.09 -0.18 -8.33
N GLY A 85 -2.45 -1.35 -8.20
CA GLY A 85 -3.12 -2.58 -7.75
C GLY A 85 -3.73 -2.48 -6.34
N GLN A 86 -3.06 -1.85 -5.38
CA GLN A 86 -3.63 -1.64 -4.05
C GLN A 86 -4.85 -0.71 -4.07
N CYS A 87 -4.77 0.40 -4.82
CA CYS A 87 -5.87 1.34 -5.06
C CYS A 87 -7.08 0.62 -5.68
N LYS A 88 -6.85 -0.21 -6.70
CA LYS A 88 -7.88 -1.02 -7.35
C LYS A 88 -8.58 -1.93 -6.34
N ILE A 89 -7.82 -2.71 -5.57
CA ILE A 89 -8.40 -3.65 -4.60
C ILE A 89 -9.18 -2.92 -3.49
N ILE A 90 -8.73 -1.74 -3.06
CA ILE A 90 -9.49 -0.89 -2.14
C ILE A 90 -10.80 -0.40 -2.81
N SER A 91 -10.76 0.00 -4.08
CA SER A 91 -11.94 0.50 -4.81
C SER A 91 -13.02 -0.55 -5.03
N ASP A 92 -12.64 -1.83 -5.13
CA ASP A 92 -13.59 -2.95 -5.27
C ASP A 92 -14.43 -3.18 -4.00
N GLN A 93 -13.92 -2.73 -2.85
CA GLN A 93 -14.52 -2.89 -1.53
C GLN A 93 -15.19 -1.61 -1.02
N PHE A 94 -14.59 -0.44 -1.29
CA PHE A 94 -14.97 0.84 -0.69
C PHE A 94 -15.06 1.97 -1.72
N ALA A 95 -16.10 2.79 -1.61
CA ALA A 95 -16.23 4.03 -2.38
C ALA A 95 -15.54 5.18 -1.63
N PHE A 96 -14.22 5.30 -1.76
CA PHE A 96 -13.46 6.42 -1.19
C PHE A 96 -13.83 7.76 -1.87
N ASN A 97 -13.61 8.88 -1.18
CA ASN A 97 -13.85 10.22 -1.73
C ASN A 97 -12.76 10.64 -2.72
N GLU A 98 -11.50 10.38 -2.37
CA GLU A 98 -10.34 10.65 -3.22
C GLU A 98 -9.19 9.71 -2.86
N TYR A 99 -8.50 9.20 -3.88
CA TYR A 99 -7.28 8.41 -3.72
C TYR A 99 -6.15 9.06 -4.50
N VAL A 100 -5.14 9.55 -3.80
CA VAL A 100 -3.97 10.19 -4.37
C VAL A 100 -2.85 9.17 -4.47
N ILE A 101 -2.36 8.91 -5.69
CA ILE A 101 -1.19 8.07 -5.90
C ILE A 101 -0.02 8.98 -6.27
N VAL A 102 1.03 8.91 -5.47
CA VAL A 102 2.28 9.62 -5.70
C VAL A 102 3.35 8.63 -6.14
N ASP A 103 3.84 8.80 -7.37
CA ASP A 103 4.84 7.91 -7.95
C ASP A 103 5.61 8.62 -9.07
N LEU A 104 6.69 8.02 -9.56
CA LEU A 104 7.44 8.55 -10.69
C LEU A 104 6.54 8.68 -11.94
N PRO A 105 6.84 9.64 -12.85
CA PRO A 105 6.00 9.90 -14.01
C PRO A 105 5.68 8.66 -14.87
N GLU A 106 6.63 7.74 -15.02
CA GLU A 106 6.47 6.52 -15.82
C GLU A 106 5.49 5.51 -15.19
N PRO A 107 5.63 5.10 -13.91
CA PRO A 107 4.59 4.37 -13.18
C PRO A 107 3.21 5.04 -13.19
N LEU A 108 3.15 6.38 -13.07
CA LEU A 108 1.87 7.09 -13.09
C LEU A 108 1.16 6.97 -14.46
N GLN A 109 1.89 6.96 -15.57
CA GLN A 109 1.30 6.72 -16.89
C GLN A 109 0.71 5.31 -16.99
N LEU A 110 1.40 4.30 -16.47
CA LEU A 110 0.89 2.94 -16.41
C LEU A 110 -0.35 2.86 -15.52
N THR A 111 -0.28 3.43 -14.32
CA THR A 111 -1.39 3.50 -13.36
C THR A 111 -2.62 4.14 -13.99
N LYS A 112 -2.45 5.28 -14.68
CA LYS A 112 -3.54 5.97 -15.38
C LYS A 112 -4.25 5.04 -16.36
N LYS A 113 -3.49 4.35 -17.22
CA LYS A 113 -4.05 3.43 -18.21
C LYS A 113 -4.74 2.24 -17.54
N TYR A 114 -4.11 1.68 -16.52
CA TYR A 114 -4.59 0.52 -15.80
C TYR A 114 -5.91 0.79 -15.08
N LEU A 115 -5.94 1.79 -14.19
CA LEU A 115 -7.10 2.14 -13.38
C LEU A 115 -8.28 2.65 -14.21
N SER A 116 -8.02 3.43 -15.27
CA SER A 116 -9.09 3.91 -16.17
C SER A 116 -9.77 2.76 -16.91
N ASN A 117 -9.03 1.76 -17.36
CA ASN A 117 -9.60 0.59 -18.04
C ASN A 117 -10.43 -0.31 -17.10
N LEU A 118 -10.15 -0.27 -15.80
CA LEU A 118 -10.91 -0.98 -14.77
C LEU A 118 -12.05 -0.13 -14.18
N GLY A 119 -12.26 1.09 -14.68
CA GLY A 119 -13.34 1.97 -14.22
C GLY A 119 -13.16 2.51 -12.80
N VAL A 120 -11.91 2.56 -12.29
CA VAL A 120 -11.61 3.10 -10.97
C VAL A 120 -11.60 4.63 -11.06
N ASN A 121 -12.52 5.26 -10.35
CA ASN A 121 -12.74 6.72 -10.35
C ASN A 121 -12.17 7.36 -9.07
N HIS A 122 -12.23 8.70 -9.00
CA HIS A 122 -11.75 9.48 -7.84
C HIS A 122 -10.26 9.33 -7.54
N VAL A 123 -9.45 9.02 -8.56
CA VAL A 123 -8.00 8.86 -8.44
C VAL A 123 -7.30 10.11 -8.96
N ARG A 124 -6.40 10.66 -8.15
CA ARG A 124 -5.48 11.75 -8.54
C ARG A 124 -4.05 11.22 -8.57
N LEU A 125 -3.35 11.47 -9.67
CA LEU A 125 -1.98 11.03 -9.88
C LEU A 125 -1.05 12.24 -9.76
N VAL A 126 -0.05 12.16 -8.88
CA VAL A 126 0.82 13.30 -8.54
C VAL A 126 2.28 12.88 -8.61
N PRO A 127 3.12 13.49 -9.46
CA PRO A 127 4.55 13.23 -9.42
C PRO A 127 5.19 13.83 -8.15
N PRO A 128 6.31 13.29 -7.63
CA PRO A 128 6.99 13.80 -6.44
C PRO A 128 7.35 15.29 -6.51
N THR A 129 7.57 15.82 -7.72
CA THR A 129 7.88 17.24 -7.95
C THR A 129 6.70 18.19 -7.74
N GLU A 130 5.49 17.66 -7.66
CA GLU A 130 4.24 18.43 -7.56
C GLU A 130 3.52 18.23 -6.23
N ILE A 131 4.14 17.53 -5.27
CA ILE A 131 3.54 17.30 -3.95
C ILE A 131 3.35 18.61 -3.19
N GLN A 132 2.15 18.76 -2.65
CA GLN A 132 1.75 19.87 -1.81
C GLN A 132 1.36 19.35 -0.42
N GLU A 133 1.43 20.23 0.58
CA GLU A 133 0.92 19.87 1.91
C GLU A 133 -0.58 19.56 1.83
N GLU A 134 -0.98 18.39 2.34
CA GLU A 134 -2.34 17.91 2.20
C GLU A 134 -2.72 16.97 3.35
N GLU A 135 -3.88 17.22 3.95
CA GLU A 135 -4.45 16.31 4.95
C GLU A 135 -5.15 15.12 4.27
N CYS A 136 -5.08 13.97 4.93
CA CYS A 136 -5.78 12.75 4.51
C CYS A 136 -6.27 11.95 5.73
N ASP A 137 -7.26 11.10 5.51
CA ASP A 137 -7.74 10.17 6.53
C ASP A 137 -6.77 9.01 6.73
N LEU A 138 -6.20 8.50 5.63
CA LEU A 138 -5.26 7.38 5.65
C LEU A 138 -4.08 7.63 4.71
N PHE A 139 -2.87 7.52 5.26
CA PHE A 139 -1.63 7.45 4.49
C PHE A 139 -1.20 6.00 4.29
N ILE A 140 -0.79 5.63 3.08
CA ILE A 140 -0.30 4.30 2.73
C ILE A 140 1.09 4.42 2.09
N SER A 141 2.02 3.57 2.48
CA SER A 141 3.26 3.36 1.72
C SER A 141 3.79 1.97 1.96
N ASN A 142 3.66 1.09 0.97
CA ASN A 142 4.21 -0.26 1.03
C ASN A 142 5.57 -0.28 0.32
N TYR A 143 6.65 -0.44 1.10
CA TYR A 143 8.05 -0.52 0.67
C TYR A 143 8.66 0.77 0.08
N ALA A 144 7.85 1.59 -0.59
CA ALA A 144 8.29 2.74 -1.37
C ALA A 144 8.93 3.88 -0.54
N PHE A 145 8.35 4.26 0.59
CA PHE A 145 8.91 5.33 1.43
C PHE A 145 10.36 5.04 1.79
N SER A 146 10.68 3.82 2.23
CA SER A 146 12.04 3.41 2.61
C SER A 146 13.06 3.42 1.46
N GLU A 147 12.60 3.30 0.21
CA GLU A 147 13.42 3.30 -1.01
C GLU A 147 13.72 4.72 -1.51
N CYS A 148 12.98 5.72 -1.03
CA CYS A 148 13.19 7.11 -1.40
C CYS A 148 14.47 7.68 -0.78
N GLN A 149 15.07 8.65 -1.47
CA GLN A 149 16.14 9.46 -0.89
C GLN A 149 15.63 10.21 0.34
N ARG A 150 16.52 10.45 1.31
CA ARG A 150 16.19 11.10 2.58
C ARG A 150 15.50 12.46 2.43
N SER A 151 15.89 13.26 1.43
CA SER A 151 15.25 14.54 1.14
C SER A 151 13.77 14.37 0.78
N MET A 152 13.46 13.42 -0.10
CA MET A 152 12.08 13.12 -0.48
C MET A 152 11.27 12.49 0.67
N GLN A 153 11.92 11.66 1.49
CA GLN A 153 11.30 11.15 2.72
C GLN A 153 10.92 12.29 3.69
N ALA A 154 11.76 13.32 3.81
CA ALA A 154 11.44 14.50 4.62
C ALA A 154 10.21 15.23 4.07
N GLU A 155 10.13 15.42 2.75
CA GLU A 155 8.97 16.04 2.10
C GLU A 155 7.68 15.25 2.36
N TYR A 156 7.69 13.92 2.15
CA TYR A 156 6.52 13.08 2.44
C TYR A 156 6.15 13.07 3.92
N LEU A 157 7.15 13.11 4.80
CA LEU A 157 6.93 13.17 6.24
C LEU A 157 6.17 14.45 6.61
N GLU A 158 6.66 15.60 6.17
CA GLU A 158 6.09 16.90 6.52
C GLU A 158 4.75 17.19 5.85
N LYS A 159 4.65 16.87 4.54
CA LYS A 159 3.48 17.24 3.71
C LYS A 159 2.32 16.26 3.82
N TYR A 160 2.57 14.98 4.12
CA TYR A 160 1.54 13.93 4.13
C TYR A 160 1.46 13.15 5.44
N ILE A 161 2.56 12.53 5.89
CA ILE A 161 2.53 11.62 7.06
C ILE A 161 2.09 12.38 8.32
N LEU A 162 2.72 13.53 8.62
CA LEU A 162 2.37 14.32 9.79
C LEU A 162 1.02 15.05 9.67
N LYS A 163 0.40 15.02 8.49
CA LYS A 163 -0.93 15.57 8.16
C LYS A 163 -2.03 14.51 8.05
N SER A 164 -1.65 13.23 8.17
CA SER A 164 -2.59 12.11 8.08
C SER A 164 -3.29 11.83 9.42
N SER A 165 -4.58 11.47 9.40
CA SER A 165 -5.27 11.03 10.63
C SER A 165 -4.80 9.65 11.08
N ALA A 166 -4.51 8.77 10.13
CA ALA A 166 -3.96 7.45 10.35
C ALA A 166 -2.96 7.09 9.25
N GLY A 167 -2.13 6.07 9.48
CA GLY A 167 -1.30 5.54 8.40
C GLY A 167 -0.84 4.11 8.58
N TYR A 168 -0.52 3.52 7.43
CA TYR A 168 -0.10 2.14 7.21
C TYR A 168 1.14 2.13 6.32
N MET A 169 2.27 1.68 6.86
CA MET A 169 3.53 1.67 6.12
C MET A 169 4.28 0.36 6.34
N ILE A 170 4.49 -0.41 5.28
CA ILE A 170 5.47 -1.50 5.29
C ILE A 170 6.82 -0.89 4.93
N HIS A 171 7.79 -0.98 5.83
CA HIS A 171 9.08 -0.31 5.71
C HIS A 171 10.22 -1.32 5.59
N ASN A 172 11.01 -1.21 4.53
CA ASN A 172 12.24 -1.97 4.31
C ASN A 172 13.35 -1.42 5.23
N ASN A 173 13.69 -2.12 6.32
CA ASN A 173 14.70 -1.63 7.28
C ASN A 173 16.15 -2.01 6.86
N TYR A 174 16.56 -1.56 5.67
CA TYR A 174 17.90 -1.80 5.11
C TYR A 174 18.89 -0.64 5.30
N ARG A 175 18.62 0.27 6.24
CA ARG A 175 19.42 1.49 6.47
C ARG A 175 20.93 1.25 6.61
N GLU A 176 21.33 0.10 7.14
CA GLU A 176 22.75 -0.25 7.32
C GLU A 176 23.49 -0.52 6.00
N ILE A 177 22.77 -0.72 4.89
CA ILE A 177 23.31 -1.14 3.60
C ILE A 177 23.07 -0.08 2.50
N MET A 178 22.23 0.93 2.76
CA MET A 178 21.88 1.98 1.79
C MET A 178 22.60 3.31 2.07
N GLU A 179 23.22 3.88 1.03
CA GLU A 179 23.75 5.24 1.01
C GLU A 179 23.13 6.04 -0.14
N PRO A 180 22.64 7.28 0.08
CA PRO A 180 22.58 7.99 1.36
C PRO A 180 21.55 7.38 2.33
N LYS A 181 21.85 7.42 3.63
CA LYS A 181 20.98 6.84 4.66
C LYS A 181 19.57 7.43 4.65
N SER A 182 18.58 6.56 4.51
CA SER A 182 17.16 6.87 4.77
C SER A 182 16.90 7.21 6.23
N PHE A 183 15.72 7.78 6.50
CA PHE A 183 15.16 7.88 7.84
C PHE A 183 15.14 6.50 8.50
N SER A 184 15.61 6.43 9.74
CA SER A 184 15.38 5.25 10.56
C SER A 184 13.95 5.20 11.06
N ILE A 185 13.50 3.98 11.38
CA ILE A 185 12.24 3.74 12.09
C ILE A 185 12.14 4.60 13.35
N MET A 186 13.25 4.79 14.09
CA MET A 186 13.27 5.60 15.31
C MET A 186 13.12 7.10 15.04
N GLU A 187 13.64 7.61 13.93
CA GLU A 187 13.40 8.99 13.53
C GLU A 187 11.92 9.20 13.17
N ILE A 188 11.34 8.30 12.37
CA ILE A 188 9.91 8.33 12.02
C ILE A 188 9.04 8.26 13.28
N TYR A 189 9.32 7.31 14.17
CA TYR A 189 8.65 7.15 15.46
C TYR A 189 8.70 8.43 16.29
N THR A 190 9.89 9.03 16.42
CA THR A 190 10.08 10.23 17.23
C THR A 190 9.24 11.39 16.69
N GLN A 191 9.26 11.61 15.38
CA GLN A 191 8.49 12.67 14.72
C GLN A 191 6.98 12.48 14.93
N LEU A 192 6.48 11.26 14.74
CA LEU A 192 5.08 10.91 15.00
C LEU A 192 4.71 11.10 16.48
N LYS A 193 5.52 10.59 17.41
CA LYS A 193 5.27 10.74 18.86
C LYS A 193 5.27 12.20 19.30
N MET A 194 6.17 13.03 18.78
CA MET A 194 6.22 14.47 19.07
C MET A 194 4.96 15.19 18.60
N LYS A 195 4.28 14.70 17.55
CA LYS A 195 3.00 15.22 17.07
C LYS A 195 1.77 14.57 17.74
N GLY A 196 1.98 13.73 18.76
CA GLY A 196 0.91 13.14 19.56
C GLY A 196 0.34 11.83 19.01
N TYR A 197 0.89 11.27 17.93
CA TYR A 197 0.39 10.04 17.35
C TYR A 197 0.60 8.82 18.28
N LYS A 198 -0.36 7.90 18.25
CA LYS A 198 -0.21 6.55 18.79
C LYS A 198 0.39 5.65 17.72
N VAL A 199 1.68 5.37 17.84
CA VAL A 199 2.45 4.54 16.89
C VAL A 199 2.50 3.09 17.38
N ARG A 200 2.34 2.13 16.46
CA ARG A 200 2.50 0.69 16.70
C ARG A 200 3.36 0.05 15.63
N PHE A 201 4.06 -1.00 16.03
CA PHE A 201 4.93 -1.80 15.16
C PHE A 201 4.46 -3.24 15.17
N TYR A 202 4.43 -3.84 13.98
CA TYR A 202 4.07 -5.23 13.77
C TYR A 202 5.11 -5.89 12.87
N PRO A 203 5.41 -7.19 13.04
CA PRO A 203 6.07 -7.96 11.99
C PRO A 203 5.28 -7.87 10.68
N GLU A 204 5.98 -7.88 9.55
CA GLU A 204 5.33 -8.12 8.26
C GLU A 204 4.92 -9.61 8.18
N GLU A 205 3.68 -9.89 7.76
CA GLU A 205 3.16 -11.25 7.60
C GLU A 205 2.57 -11.43 6.19
N PRO A 206 2.98 -12.42 5.38
CA PRO A 206 4.21 -13.16 5.53
C PRO A 206 5.42 -12.22 5.46
N CYS A 207 6.53 -12.63 6.09
CA CYS A 207 7.77 -11.89 6.03
C CYS A 207 8.34 -12.00 4.61
N THR A 208 8.25 -10.93 3.81
CA THR A 208 8.70 -10.98 2.41
C THR A 208 10.20 -10.78 2.28
N ALA A 209 10.80 -10.10 3.25
CA ALA A 209 12.24 -9.96 3.34
C ALA A 209 12.68 -9.69 4.79
N ASN A 210 13.93 -10.05 5.09
CA ASN A 210 14.48 -9.85 6.43
C ASN A 210 14.42 -8.37 6.82
N ARG A 211 13.99 -8.07 8.05
CA ARG A 211 13.85 -6.74 8.66
C ARG A 211 12.70 -5.87 8.15
N ASN A 212 11.79 -6.39 7.32
CA ASN A 212 10.56 -5.66 7.02
C ASN A 212 9.71 -5.50 8.28
N ILE A 213 9.09 -4.34 8.41
CA ILE A 213 8.25 -4.00 9.55
C ILE A 213 7.02 -3.24 9.07
N LEU A 214 5.87 -3.56 9.65
CA LEU A 214 4.68 -2.74 9.50
C LEU A 214 4.65 -1.68 10.60
N ILE A 215 4.65 -0.42 10.20
CA ILE A 215 4.48 0.75 11.06
C ILE A 215 3.06 1.26 10.84
N THR A 216 2.34 1.48 11.94
CA THR A 216 1.01 2.10 11.89
C THR A 216 0.91 3.25 12.89
N TRP A 217 0.09 4.23 12.59
CA TRP A 217 -0.19 5.33 13.51
C TRP A 217 -1.63 5.81 13.41
N THR A 218 -2.11 6.40 14.50
CA THR A 218 -3.43 7.05 14.60
C THR A 218 -3.30 8.29 15.48
N LYS A 219 -4.04 9.34 15.15
CA LYS A 219 -4.14 10.56 15.95
C LYS A 219 -5.30 10.51 16.94
#